data_AF-A0A7Y7NQY2-F1
#
_entry.id   AF-A0A7Y7NQY2-F1
#
_cell.length_a   1.000
_cell.length_b   1.000
_cell.length_c   1.000
_cell.angle_alpha   90.00
_cell.angle_beta   90.00
_cell.angle_gamma   90.00
#
_symmetry.space_group_name_H-M   'P 1'
#
loop_
_entity.id
_entity.type
_entity.pdbx_description
1 polymer ?
#
loop_
_entity_poly.entity_id
_entity_poly.type
_entity_poly.pdbx_seq_one_letter_code
_entity_poly.pdbx_strand_id
1 'polypeptide(L)'
;MNISEDRVSHIAHKVLDKIWKNDLVDFPREPRALLRIKMSISEFFAIDEEIDQSVRRKLASYSQTKVPGSRDWEILYRKFYEEEAAKRR
;
A
#
# COMPACT_ATOMS: atom_id res chain seq x y z
N MET A 1 -3.22 2.84 4.84
CA MET A 1 -4.33 1.98 5.35
C MET A 1 -3.70 0.80 6.09
N ASN A 2 -4.19 0.37 7.27
CA ASN A 2 -3.57 -0.75 7.99
C ASN A 2 -4.26 -2.10 7.65
N ILE A 3 -3.47 -3.12 7.33
CA ILE A 3 -3.93 -4.46 6.99
C ILE A 3 -3.53 -5.44 8.10
N SER A 4 -4.44 -6.35 8.50
CA SER A 4 -4.11 -7.34 9.53
C SER A 4 -3.13 -8.39 9.02
N GLU A 5 -2.34 -8.95 9.93
CA GLU A 5 -1.39 -10.03 9.62
C GLU A 5 -2.10 -11.23 8.96
N ASP A 6 -3.30 -11.59 9.43
CA ASP A 6 -4.11 -12.65 8.83
C ASP A 6 -4.44 -12.37 7.36
N ARG A 7 -4.78 -11.12 7.02
CA ARG A 7 -5.07 -10.74 5.64
C ARG A 7 -3.82 -10.74 4.79
N VAL A 8 -2.68 -10.26 5.32
CA VAL A 8 -1.38 -10.35 4.64
C VAL A 8 -1.04 -11.81 4.36
N SER A 9 -1.23 -12.69 5.34
CA SER A 9 -0.98 -14.12 5.19
C SER A 9 -1.87 -14.75 4.12
N HIS A 10 -3.18 -14.47 4.16
CA HIS A 10 -4.15 -14.97 3.18
C HIS A 10 -3.81 -14.53 1.76
N ILE A 11 -3.48 -13.25 1.57
CA ILE A 11 -3.08 -12.71 0.26
C ILE A 11 -1.77 -13.35 -0.19
N ALA A 12 -0.80 -13.50 0.70
CA ALA A 12 0.50 -14.10 0.37
C ALA A 12 0.35 -15.53 -0.13
N HIS A 13 -0.48 -16.35 0.52
CA HIS A 13 -0.79 -17.71 0.06
C HIS A 13 -1.47 -17.70 -1.31
N LYS A 14 -2.45 -16.81 -1.55
CA LYS A 14 -3.10 -16.71 -2.87
C LYS A 14 -2.14 -16.29 -3.99
N VAL A 15 -1.21 -15.37 -3.69
CA VAL A 15 -0.19 -14.92 -4.65
C VAL A 15 0.76 -16.07 -4.98
N LEU A 16 1.28 -16.75 -3.96
CA LEU A 16 2.16 -17.91 -4.12
C LEU A 16 1.49 -18.99 -4.99
N ASP A 17 0.25 -19.35 -4.66
CA ASP A 17 -0.58 -20.30 -5.40
C ASP A 17 -0.71 -19.92 -6.88
N LYS A 18 -0.95 -18.64 -7.17
CA LYS A 18 -1.14 -18.15 -8.54
C LYS A 18 0.16 -18.13 -9.33
N ILE A 19 1.28 -17.79 -8.70
CA ILE A 19 2.60 -17.82 -9.36
C ILE A 19 2.94 -19.25 -9.75
N TRP A 20 2.70 -20.21 -8.86
CA TRP A 20 2.95 -21.63 -9.14
C TRP A 20 1.98 -22.20 -10.19
N LYS A 21 0.67 -21.99 -10.04
CA LYS A 21 -0.35 -22.53 -10.97
C LYS A 21 -0.23 -21.99 -12.39
N ASN A 22 0.33 -20.80 -12.56
CA ASN A 22 0.56 -20.17 -13.86
C ASN A 22 1.95 -20.48 -14.44
N ASP A 23 2.70 -21.40 -13.81
CA ASP A 23 4.03 -21.84 -14.25
C ASP A 23 5.03 -20.69 -14.45
N LEU A 24 4.92 -19.65 -13.59
CA LEU A 24 5.76 -18.46 -13.70
C LEU A 24 7.11 -18.65 -13.01
N VAL A 25 7.11 -19.32 -11.85
CA VAL A 25 8.29 -19.53 -11.00
C VAL A 25 8.11 -20.81 -10.20
N ASP A 26 9.16 -21.64 -10.18
CA ASP A 26 9.28 -22.76 -9.24
C ASP A 26 9.77 -22.28 -7.88
N PHE A 27 9.25 -22.88 -6.81
CA PHE A 27 9.61 -22.56 -5.44
C PHE A 27 10.34 -23.72 -4.75
N PRO A 28 11.68 -23.85 -4.91
CA PRO A 28 12.47 -24.87 -4.21
C PRO A 28 12.36 -24.79 -2.69
N ARG A 29 12.02 -23.61 -2.16
CA ARG A 29 11.78 -23.36 -0.74
C ARG A 29 10.52 -22.51 -0.58
N GLU A 30 9.37 -23.14 -0.64
CA GLU A 30 8.06 -22.52 -0.48
C GLU A 30 7.97 -21.58 0.75
N PRO A 31 8.44 -21.95 1.97
CA PRO A 31 8.34 -21.06 3.13
C PRO A 31 9.11 -19.75 2.96
N ARG A 32 10.25 -19.78 2.24
CA ARG A 32 11.06 -18.58 1.97
C ARG A 32 10.36 -17.67 0.96
N ALA A 33 9.73 -18.26 -0.06
CA ALA A 33 8.94 -17.52 -1.04
C ALA A 33 7.73 -16.84 -0.37
N LEU A 34 7.01 -17.59 0.46
CA LEU A 34 5.89 -17.05 1.23
C LEU A 34 6.31 -15.89 2.15
N LEU A 35 7.41 -16.04 2.88
CA LEU A 35 7.96 -14.96 3.73
C LEU A 35 8.27 -13.71 2.89
N ARG A 36 8.92 -13.89 1.73
CA ARG A 36 9.26 -12.76 0.86
C ARG A 36 8.01 -12.06 0.32
N ILE A 37 6.98 -12.80 -0.07
CA ILE A 37 5.70 -12.23 -0.51
C ILE A 37 5.05 -11.43 0.62
N LYS A 38 5.01 -11.98 1.85
CA LYS A 38 4.49 -11.25 3.02
C LYS A 38 5.25 -9.95 3.25
N MET A 39 6.58 -9.97 3.21
CA MET A 39 7.40 -8.77 3.35
C MET A 39 7.09 -7.73 2.28
N SER A 40 7.02 -8.13 1.01
CA SER A 40 6.69 -7.23 -0.09
C SER A 40 5.30 -6.59 0.05
N ILE A 41 4.31 -7.36 0.54
CA ILE A 41 2.97 -6.82 0.83
C ILE A 41 3.05 -5.79 1.95
N SER A 42 3.74 -6.11 3.06
CA SER A 42 3.88 -5.19 4.19
C SER A 42 4.62 -3.90 3.82
N GLU A 43 5.71 -4.01 3.05
CA GLU A 43 6.45 -2.86 2.53
C GLU A 43 5.58 -1.96 1.65
N PHE A 44 4.75 -2.54 0.79
CA PHE A 44 3.79 -1.80 -0.03
C PHE A 44 2.81 -0.97 0.83
N PHE A 45 2.22 -1.57 1.86
CA PHE A 45 1.29 -0.88 2.75
C PHE A 45 1.98 0.17 3.63
N ALA A 46 3.23 -0.06 4.04
CA ALA A 46 4.02 0.93 4.78
C ALA A 46 4.26 2.19 3.94
N ILE A 47 4.62 2.02 2.66
CA ILE A 47 4.79 3.14 1.72
C ILE A 47 3.48 3.90 1.52
N ASP A 48 2.36 3.19 1.34
CA ASP A 48 1.03 3.80 1.23
C ASP A 48 0.68 4.65 2.46
N GLU A 49 0.97 4.13 3.66
CA GLU A 49 0.74 4.85 4.91
C GLU A 49 1.63 6.09 5.05
N GLU A 50 2.91 6.01 4.68
CA GLU A 50 3.80 7.17 4.66
C GLU A 50 3.31 8.27 3.72
N ILE A 51 2.82 7.89 2.53
CA ILE A 51 2.23 8.82 1.57
C ILE A 51 0.98 9.47 2.17
N ASP A 52 0.05 8.69 2.71
CA ASP A 52 -1.18 9.20 3.33
C ASP A 52 -0.86 10.19 4.46
N GLN A 53 0.08 9.85 5.35
CA GLN A 53 0.52 10.74 6.43
C GLN A 53 1.18 12.03 5.90
N SER A 54 2.00 11.94 4.84
CA SER A 54 2.59 13.10 4.17
C SER A 54 1.51 14.03 3.62
N VAL A 55 0.55 13.48 2.89
CA VAL A 55 -0.56 14.22 2.28
C VAL A 55 -1.45 14.86 3.35
N ARG A 56 -1.81 14.14 4.40
CA ARG A 56 -2.61 14.68 5.52
C ARG A 56 -1.90 15.82 6.23
N ARG A 57 -0.59 15.71 6.48
CA ARG A 57 0.21 16.81 7.05
C ARG A 57 0.23 18.03 6.12
N LYS A 58 0.42 17.80 4.82
CA LYS A 58 0.37 18.86 3.80
C LYS A 58 -0.99 19.56 3.79
N LEU A 59 -2.09 18.81 3.77
CA LEU A 59 -3.45 19.34 3.79
C LEU A 59 -3.77 20.10 5.08
N ALA A 60 -3.31 19.61 6.24
CA ALA A 60 -3.52 20.28 7.53
C ALA A 60 -2.79 21.64 7.60
N SER A 61 -1.70 21.84 6.84
CA SER A 61 -1.00 23.13 6.76
C SER A 61 -1.72 24.19 5.92
N TYR A 62 -2.71 23.82 5.12
CA TYR A 62 -3.52 24.78 4.37
C TYR A 62 -4.52 25.46 5.31
N SER A 63 -4.43 26.80 5.38
CA SER A 63 -5.12 27.68 6.33
C SER A 63 -6.64 27.66 6.27
N GLN A 64 -7.21 27.09 5.20
CA GLN A 64 -8.64 26.77 5.13
C GLN A 64 -8.79 25.31 5.50
N THR A 65 -9.22 25.05 6.73
CA THR A 65 -9.52 23.72 7.27
C THR A 65 -10.63 23.06 6.47
N LYS A 66 -10.31 22.55 5.28
CA LYS A 66 -11.24 21.78 4.47
C LYS A 66 -11.57 20.53 5.27
N VAL A 67 -12.85 20.33 5.54
CA VAL A 67 -13.32 19.18 6.33
C VAL A 67 -12.91 17.90 5.61
N PRO A 68 -12.21 16.96 6.27
CA PRO A 68 -11.93 15.65 5.72
C PRO A 68 -13.22 15.00 5.19
N GLY A 69 -13.21 14.52 3.95
CA GLY A 69 -14.41 13.98 3.28
C GLY A 69 -15.29 15.02 2.56
N SER A 70 -14.93 16.32 2.58
CA SER A 70 -15.51 17.26 1.64
C SER A 70 -14.95 17.02 0.23
N ARG A 71 -15.76 17.28 -0.81
CA ARG A 71 -15.36 17.10 -2.22
C ARG A 71 -14.07 17.84 -2.56
N ASP A 72 -13.93 19.05 -2.05
CA ASP A 72 -12.74 19.88 -2.26
C ASP A 72 -11.49 19.34 -1.54
N TRP A 73 -11.67 18.68 -0.40
CA TRP A 73 -10.60 18.00 0.31
C TRP A 73 -10.19 16.74 -0.46
N GLU A 74 -11.14 15.94 -0.95
CA GLU A 74 -10.86 14.74 -1.73
C GLU A 74 -10.11 15.02 -3.03
N ILE A 75 -10.47 16.09 -3.73
CA ILE A 75 -9.77 16.52 -4.96
C ILE A 75 -8.31 16.85 -4.65
N LEU A 76 -8.05 17.63 -3.59
CA LEU A 76 -6.69 18.00 -3.20
C LEU A 76 -5.91 16.81 -2.66
N TYR A 77 -6.55 15.96 -1.86
CA TYR A 77 -5.96 14.72 -1.35
C TYR A 77 -5.48 13.84 -2.50
N ARG A 78 -6.35 13.58 -3.49
CA ARG A 78 -5.98 12.76 -4.64
C ARG A 78 -4.80 13.36 -5.41
N LYS A 79 -4.83 14.67 -5.66
CA LYS A 79 -3.72 15.36 -6.33
C LYS A 79 -2.40 15.21 -5.58
N PHE A 80 -2.40 15.47 -4.27
CA PHE A 80 -1.20 15.38 -3.46
C PHE A 80 -0.73 13.94 -3.24
N TYR A 81 -1.65 12.98 -3.17
CA TYR A 81 -1.32 11.56 -3.13
C TYR A 81 -0.61 11.14 -4.42
N GLU A 82 -1.12 11.52 -5.59
CA GLU A 82 -0.48 11.24 -6.87
C GLU A 82 0.92 11.89 -6.97
N GLU A 83 1.08 13.14 -6.49
CA GLU A 83 2.39 13.83 -6.40
C GLU A 83 3.37 13.09 -5.47
N GLU A 84 2.94 12.72 -4.27
CA GLU A 84 3.79 12.06 -3.27
C GLU A 84 4.12 10.61 -3.64
N ALA A 85 3.21 9.91 -4.32
CA ALA A 85 3.43 8.59 -4.88
C ALA A 85 4.41 8.61 -6.07
N ALA A 86 4.39 9.67 -6.90
CA ALA A 86 5.34 9.83 -7.99
C ALA A 86 6.79 10.03 -7.50
N LYS A 87 6.99 10.64 -6.33
CA LYS A 87 8.33 10.81 -5.72
C LYS A 87 8.91 9.53 -5.11
N ARG A 88 8.05 8.57 -4.77
CA ARG A 88 8.41 7.31 -4.10
C ARG A 88 8.38 6.10 -5.04
N ARG A 89 8.11 6.33 -6.32
CA ARG A 89 8.35 5.37 -7.42
C ARG A 89 9.80 5.46 -7.86
#